data_AF-A0A1V5WX23-F1
#
_entry.id   AF-A0A1V5WX23-F1
#
_cell.length_a   1.000
_cell.length_b   1.000
_cell.length_c   1.000
_cell.angle_alpha   90.00
_cell.angle_beta   90.00
_cell.angle_gamma   90.00
#
_symmetry.space_group_name_H-M   'P 1'
#
loop_
_entity.id
_entity.type
_entity.pdbx_description
1 polymer ?
#
loop_
_entity_poly.entity_id
_entity_poly.type
_entity_poly.pdbx_seq_one_letter_code
_entity_poly.pdbx_strand_id
1 'polypeptide(L)'
;MKTSMRGFVCVGLMFLGIGTVLGCGPRPQESFVASSASQAVYAVRFPDTLESTRNDFNQQEQEANAVLSEVSSYPRALEQPKWQQVLEIVDAALTAGQSQAYSDQMHEVRHVRTFFEQEKDELSRRAGGAAQYAAQQGGCTVQVGGAVGMALHKAVDKQLETRLQERNEAHLLVHRYSASMGDKNAARLSEQVDRLSYLSFLVHIGIPETKRQIDAMLAEAEQIEKTADDFIAKETSYQQEAGRTDKEKEASVGRVKLMQEAKAKIASKVEASRTAAQQMTERMERLRKTYEERVEALRNDIRQRGAK
;
A
#
# COMPACT_ATOMS: atom_id res chain seq x y z
N MET A 1 -66.97 24.78 -9.72
CA MET A 1 -66.81 25.67 -8.54
C MET A 1 -67.45 25.02 -7.33
N LYS A 2 -66.78 25.12 -6.18
CA LYS A 2 -67.18 24.75 -4.80
C LYS A 2 -67.06 23.27 -4.40
N THR A 3 -65.95 23.05 -3.70
CA THR A 3 -65.63 22.13 -2.61
C THR A 3 -66.78 21.63 -1.73
N SER A 4 -66.67 20.39 -1.27
CA SER A 4 -67.05 20.00 0.10
C SER A 4 -66.23 18.80 0.57
N MET A 5 -65.94 18.79 1.88
CA MET A 5 -64.92 18.05 2.62
C MET A 5 -65.59 17.21 3.72
N ARG A 6 -64.82 16.26 4.29
CA ARG A 6 -65.09 15.38 5.47
C ARG A 6 -65.69 14.02 5.08
N GLY A 7 -65.15 12.85 5.43
CA GLY A 7 -64.23 12.46 6.50
C GLY A 7 -64.97 11.42 7.36
N PHE A 8 -64.57 10.13 7.29
CA PHE A 8 -64.96 9.11 8.28
C PHE A 8 -63.93 7.96 8.31
N VAL A 9 -63.57 7.59 9.53
CA VAL A 9 -62.61 6.58 9.97
C VAL A 9 -63.29 5.20 10.01
N CYS A 10 -62.59 4.10 9.65
CA CYS A 10 -62.71 2.80 10.33
C CYS A 10 -61.69 1.74 9.83
N VAL A 11 -60.76 1.39 10.73
CA VAL A 11 -60.30 0.05 11.17
C VAL A 11 -60.31 -1.12 10.16
N GLY A 12 -59.12 -1.73 9.97
CA GLY A 12 -58.93 -3.06 9.39
C GLY A 12 -57.50 -3.57 9.54
N LEU A 13 -57.24 -4.32 10.61
CA LEU A 13 -55.98 -4.99 10.95
C LEU A 13 -55.99 -6.43 10.40
N MET A 14 -54.91 -6.91 9.77
CA MET A 14 -54.42 -8.31 9.63
C MET A 14 -53.76 -8.51 8.24
N PHE A 15 -52.43 -8.61 8.13
CA PHE A 15 -51.52 -9.74 8.42
C PHE A 15 -51.12 -10.52 7.14
N LEU A 16 -49.83 -10.85 7.09
CA LEU A 16 -49.15 -11.84 6.23
C LEU A 16 -48.79 -11.47 4.78
N GLY A 17 -47.49 -11.21 4.59
CA GLY A 17 -46.85 -11.23 3.27
C GLY A 17 -45.42 -10.66 3.23
N ILE A 18 -44.61 -10.83 4.29
CA ILE A 18 -43.17 -10.50 4.19
C ILE A 18 -42.52 -11.63 3.40
N GLY A 19 -42.51 -11.49 2.08
CA GLY A 19 -41.64 -12.23 1.20
C GLY A 19 -40.19 -11.89 1.53
N THR A 20 -39.44 -12.90 1.96
CA THR A 20 -37.99 -12.86 2.10
C THR A 20 -37.35 -12.51 0.77
N VAL A 21 -36.98 -11.25 0.60
CA VAL A 21 -36.04 -10.84 -0.45
C VAL A 21 -34.68 -11.35 0.01
N LEU A 22 -34.24 -12.48 -0.55
CA LEU A 22 -32.85 -12.91 -0.46
C LEU A 22 -31.99 -11.76 -1.01
N GLY A 23 -31.28 -11.10 -0.11
CA GLY A 23 -30.38 -10.01 -0.43
C GLY A 23 -29.24 -10.51 -1.30
N CYS A 24 -29.35 -10.29 -2.61
CA CYS A 24 -28.18 -10.01 -3.43
C CYS A 24 -27.59 -8.69 -2.89
N GLY A 25 -26.53 -8.79 -2.08
CA GLY A 25 -25.74 -7.62 -1.74
C GLY A 25 -25.33 -6.88 -3.02
N PRO A 26 -25.28 -5.54 -3.03
CA PRO A 26 -24.77 -4.81 -4.17
C PRO A 26 -23.37 -5.35 -4.47
N ARG A 27 -23.17 -5.83 -5.71
CA ARG A 27 -21.82 -6.09 -6.23
C ARG A 27 -20.99 -4.83 -5.94
N PRO A 28 -19.74 -4.95 -5.46
CA PRO A 28 -18.87 -3.80 -5.34
C PRO A 28 -18.94 -3.03 -6.65
N GLN A 29 -19.32 -1.76 -6.57
CA GLN A 29 -19.35 -0.88 -7.72
C GLN A 29 -17.95 -0.93 -8.34
N GLU A 30 -17.81 -1.50 -9.54
CA GLU A 30 -16.55 -1.42 -10.29
C GLU A 30 -16.23 0.07 -10.38
N SER A 31 -15.15 0.49 -9.74
CA SER A 31 -14.70 1.87 -9.82
C SER A 31 -14.34 2.15 -11.28
N PHE A 32 -15.18 2.90 -11.99
CA PHE A 32 -14.93 3.36 -13.35
C PHE A 32 -13.91 4.50 -13.34
N VAL A 33 -12.67 4.21 -12.95
CA VAL A 33 -11.56 5.14 -13.18
C VAL A 33 -11.16 4.98 -14.64
N ALA A 34 -11.37 6.01 -15.45
CA ALA A 34 -10.97 6.00 -16.84
C ALA A 34 -9.44 5.91 -16.95
N SER A 35 -8.95 5.09 -17.90
CA SER A 35 -7.52 5.01 -18.18
C SER A 35 -6.94 6.38 -18.49
N SER A 36 -5.76 6.66 -17.93
CA SER A 36 -5.00 7.88 -18.23
C SER A 36 -4.11 7.73 -19.46
N ALA A 37 -4.22 6.61 -20.20
CA ALA A 37 -3.35 6.29 -21.33
C ALA A 37 -3.36 7.32 -22.47
N SER A 38 -4.42 8.13 -22.58
CA SER A 38 -4.55 9.21 -23.55
C SER A 38 -3.97 10.57 -23.07
N GLN A 39 -3.43 10.63 -21.86
CA GLN A 39 -2.91 11.85 -21.25
C GLN A 39 -1.38 11.93 -21.39
N ALA A 40 -0.89 13.02 -22.00
CA ALA A 40 0.55 13.20 -22.25
C ALA A 40 1.40 13.20 -20.96
N VAL A 41 0.89 13.79 -19.87
CA VAL A 41 1.61 13.82 -18.57
C VAL A 41 1.83 12.40 -18.03
N TYR A 42 0.84 11.51 -18.21
CA TYR A 42 0.96 10.11 -17.83
C TYR A 42 1.95 9.38 -18.75
N ALA A 43 1.88 9.59 -20.07
CA ALA A 43 2.82 9.00 -21.03
C ALA A 43 4.29 9.34 -20.74
N VAL A 44 4.58 10.57 -20.28
CA VAL A 44 5.95 10.97 -19.88
C VAL A 44 6.45 10.15 -18.68
N ARG A 45 5.59 9.86 -17.70
CA ARG A 45 5.97 9.15 -16.46
C ARG A 45 5.84 7.63 -16.56
N PHE A 46 5.12 7.14 -17.55
CA PHE A 46 4.81 5.73 -17.75
C PHE A 46 6.04 4.80 -17.67
N PRO A 47 7.15 5.02 -18.42
CA PRO A 47 8.27 4.08 -18.41
C PRO A 47 8.92 3.94 -17.03
N ASP A 48 9.09 5.05 -16.30
CA ASP A 48 9.71 5.05 -14.97
C ASP A 48 8.74 4.47 -13.92
N THR A 49 7.43 4.74 -14.05
CA THR A 49 6.39 4.16 -13.17
C THR A 49 6.28 2.65 -13.35
N LEU A 50 6.35 2.16 -14.60
CA LEU A 50 6.29 0.73 -14.90
C LEU A 50 7.50 0.00 -14.31
N GLU A 51 8.70 0.58 -14.46
CA GLU A 51 9.91 0.03 -13.85
C GLU A 51 9.84 0.02 -12.33
N SER A 52 9.39 1.11 -11.70
CA SER A 52 9.22 1.19 -10.24
C SER A 52 8.26 0.11 -9.74
N THR A 53 7.09 -0.03 -10.39
CA THR A 53 6.08 -1.03 -10.00
C THR A 53 6.64 -2.45 -10.13
N ARG A 54 7.42 -2.74 -11.17
CA ARG A 54 8.12 -4.01 -11.33
C ARG A 54 9.16 -4.23 -10.22
N ASN A 55 9.90 -3.19 -9.83
CA ASN A 55 10.87 -3.28 -8.74
C ASN A 55 10.17 -3.51 -7.39
N ASP A 56 9.00 -2.91 -7.16
CA ASP A 56 8.20 -3.10 -5.95
C ASP A 56 7.72 -4.56 -5.81
N PHE A 57 7.40 -5.24 -6.91
CA PHE A 57 7.12 -6.68 -6.88
C PHE A 57 8.31 -7.46 -6.33
N ASN A 58 9.51 -7.20 -6.86
CA ASN A 58 10.73 -7.90 -6.45
C ASN A 58 11.07 -7.61 -4.99
N GLN A 59 10.93 -6.35 -4.56
CA GLN A 59 11.17 -5.92 -3.18
C GLN A 59 10.21 -6.62 -2.21
N GLN A 60 8.92 -6.65 -2.53
CA GLN A 60 7.91 -7.34 -1.72
C GLN A 60 8.18 -8.85 -1.63
N GLU A 61 8.59 -9.49 -2.71
CA GLU A 61 8.98 -10.91 -2.68
C GLU A 61 10.22 -11.15 -1.81
N GLN A 62 11.23 -10.27 -1.88
CA GLN A 62 12.41 -10.35 -1.02
C GLN A 62 12.06 -10.18 0.46
N GLU A 63 11.21 -9.21 0.80
CA GLU A 63 10.72 -8.99 2.15
C GLU A 63 9.93 -10.19 2.69
N ALA A 64 9.04 -10.76 1.87
CA ALA A 64 8.29 -11.96 2.24
C ALA A 64 9.24 -13.14 2.53
N ASN A 65 10.23 -13.38 1.67
CA ASN A 65 11.22 -14.44 1.87
C ASN A 65 12.10 -14.20 3.11
N ALA A 66 12.47 -12.94 3.38
CA ALA A 66 13.22 -12.59 4.58
C ALA A 66 12.44 -12.97 5.84
N VAL A 67 11.16 -12.57 5.93
CA VAL A 67 10.33 -12.95 7.09
C VAL A 67 10.15 -14.47 7.17
N LEU A 68 9.86 -15.15 6.06
CA LEU A 68 9.71 -16.61 6.02
C LEU A 68 10.94 -17.36 6.56
N SER A 69 12.14 -16.82 6.34
CA SER A 69 13.37 -17.43 6.86
C SER A 69 13.47 -17.37 8.39
N GLU A 70 12.84 -16.37 9.00
CA GLU A 70 12.86 -16.13 10.44
C GLU A 70 11.73 -16.84 11.20
N VAL A 71 10.58 -17.11 10.55
CA VAL A 71 9.36 -17.69 11.17
C VAL A 71 9.67 -18.88 12.07
N SER A 72 10.54 -19.81 11.64
CA SER A 72 10.89 -21.01 12.40
C SER A 72 11.60 -20.75 13.75
N SER A 73 12.16 -19.56 13.92
CA SER A 73 12.86 -19.16 15.14
C SER A 73 11.93 -18.54 16.19
N TYR A 74 10.74 -18.09 15.78
CA TYR A 74 9.84 -17.29 16.63
C TYR A 74 9.47 -17.96 17.96
N PRO A 75 9.11 -19.27 18.00
CA PRO A 75 8.82 -19.93 19.27
C PRO A 75 10.01 -20.00 20.22
N ARG A 76 11.24 -20.10 19.69
CA ARG A 76 12.47 -20.18 20.50
C ARG A 76 12.82 -18.87 21.17
N ALA A 77 12.31 -17.76 20.64
CA ALA A 77 12.49 -16.45 21.22
C ALA A 77 11.61 -16.22 22.46
N LEU A 78 10.69 -17.11 22.83
CA LEU A 78 9.79 -16.89 23.96
C LEU A 78 10.26 -17.58 25.25
N GLU A 79 10.18 -16.87 26.37
CA GLU A 79 10.60 -17.31 27.72
C GLU A 79 9.40 -17.89 28.48
N GLN A 80 9.21 -19.21 28.43
CA GLN A 80 8.11 -19.93 29.12
C GLN A 80 6.70 -19.33 28.88
N PRO A 81 6.29 -19.07 27.61
CA PRO A 81 4.98 -18.50 27.34
C PRO A 81 3.86 -19.53 27.57
N LYS A 82 2.62 -19.05 27.70
CA LYS A 82 1.44 -19.90 27.58
C LYS A 82 1.19 -20.21 26.10
N TRP A 83 1.61 -21.38 25.64
CA TRP A 83 1.62 -21.74 24.20
C TRP A 83 0.26 -21.64 23.51
N GLN A 84 -0.84 -21.91 24.22
CA GLN A 84 -2.18 -21.74 23.65
C GLN A 84 -2.48 -20.28 23.29
N GLN A 85 -2.06 -19.33 24.12
CA GLN A 85 -2.21 -17.90 23.85
C GLN A 85 -1.30 -17.45 22.69
N VAL A 86 -0.09 -18.00 22.61
CA VAL A 86 0.83 -17.75 21.49
C VAL A 86 0.20 -18.19 20.16
N LEU A 87 -0.41 -19.38 20.13
CA LEU A 87 -1.08 -19.89 18.93
C LEU A 87 -2.23 -18.97 18.50
N GLU A 88 -3.07 -18.54 19.45
CA GLU A 88 -4.17 -17.61 19.18
C GLU A 88 -3.69 -16.27 18.61
N ILE A 89 -2.62 -15.71 19.17
CA ILE A 89 -1.99 -14.46 18.68
C ILE A 89 -1.44 -14.64 17.26
N VAL A 90 -0.73 -15.74 17.00
CA VAL A 90 -0.15 -16.04 15.69
C VAL A 90 -1.25 -16.20 14.63
N ASP A 91 -2.32 -16.92 14.95
CA ASP A 91 -3.45 -17.10 14.04
C ASP A 91 -4.16 -15.77 13.77
N ALA A 92 -4.39 -14.96 14.80
CA ALA A 92 -4.97 -13.63 14.64
C ALA A 92 -4.10 -12.72 13.77
N ALA A 93 -2.77 -12.79 13.87
CA ALA A 93 -1.86 -11.96 13.07
C ALA A 93 -1.95 -12.32 11.58
N LEU A 94 -1.93 -13.62 11.28
CA LEU A 94 -2.05 -14.14 9.91
C LEU A 94 -3.43 -13.82 9.31
N THR A 95 -4.50 -13.87 10.11
CA THR A 95 -5.84 -13.46 9.66
C THR A 95 -5.93 -11.95 9.46
N ALA A 96 -5.34 -11.15 10.35
CA ALA A 96 -5.35 -9.69 10.25
C ALA A 96 -4.69 -9.23 8.95
N GLY A 97 -3.55 -9.82 8.56
CA GLY A 97 -2.86 -9.48 7.31
C GLY A 97 -3.68 -9.71 6.03
N GLN A 98 -4.72 -10.54 6.08
CA GLN A 98 -5.66 -10.78 4.96
C GLN A 98 -6.92 -9.92 5.03
N SER A 99 -7.08 -9.13 6.10
CA SER A 99 -8.28 -8.33 6.31
C SER A 99 -8.25 -7.05 5.49
N GLN A 100 -9.43 -6.58 5.08
CA GLN A 100 -9.58 -5.29 4.40
C GLN A 100 -9.05 -4.13 5.26
N ALA A 101 -9.33 -4.15 6.57
CA ALA A 101 -8.92 -3.08 7.48
C ALA A 101 -7.39 -2.94 7.56
N TYR A 102 -6.67 -4.06 7.62
CA TYR A 102 -5.21 -4.05 7.59
C TYR A 102 -4.68 -3.62 6.23
N SER A 103 -5.28 -4.12 5.14
CA SER A 103 -4.91 -3.75 3.77
C SER A 103 -5.03 -2.25 3.53
N ASP A 104 -6.18 -1.65 3.86
CA ASP A 104 -6.43 -0.21 3.72
C ASP A 104 -5.40 0.60 4.50
N GLN A 105 -5.11 0.19 5.74
CA GLN A 105 -4.10 0.86 6.56
C GLN A 105 -2.68 0.70 5.97
N MET A 106 -2.36 -0.46 5.41
CA MET A 106 -1.07 -0.70 4.76
C MET A 106 -0.89 0.16 3.51
N HIS A 107 -1.95 0.33 2.70
CA HIS A 107 -1.94 1.26 1.58
C HIS A 107 -1.71 2.70 2.03
N GLU A 108 -2.43 3.14 3.06
CA GLU A 108 -2.22 4.48 3.63
C GLU A 108 -0.78 4.66 4.12
N VAL A 109 -0.25 3.70 4.88
CA VAL A 109 1.13 3.74 5.37
C VAL A 109 2.13 3.81 4.22
N ARG A 110 1.94 3.00 3.18
CA ARG A 110 2.79 3.01 1.98
C ARG A 110 2.74 4.38 1.29
N HIS A 111 1.56 4.95 1.07
CA HIS A 111 1.42 6.27 0.46
C HIS A 111 2.09 7.38 1.28
N VAL A 112 1.88 7.40 2.60
CA VAL A 112 2.50 8.39 3.48
C VAL A 112 4.02 8.22 3.51
N ARG A 113 4.52 6.97 3.54
CA ARG A 113 5.95 6.69 3.48
C ARG A 113 6.55 7.15 2.16
N THR A 114 5.91 6.87 1.02
CA THR A 114 6.39 7.34 -0.30
C THR A 114 6.45 8.86 -0.36
N PHE A 115 5.40 9.55 0.09
CA PHE A 115 5.40 11.01 0.18
C PHE A 115 6.53 11.53 1.07
N PHE A 116 6.65 10.96 2.28
CA PHE A 116 7.67 11.41 3.23
C PHE A 116 9.07 11.16 2.67
N GLU A 117 9.36 10.02 2.08
CA GLU A 117 10.65 9.71 1.46
C GLU A 117 11.01 10.67 0.32
N GLN A 118 10.02 11.13 -0.46
CA GLN A 118 10.22 12.11 -1.53
C GLN A 118 10.51 13.52 -0.99
N GLU A 119 9.88 13.89 0.12
CA GLU A 119 9.92 15.26 0.66
C GLU A 119 10.84 15.41 1.90
N LYS A 120 11.39 14.31 2.43
CA LYS A 120 12.04 14.27 3.76
C LYS A 120 13.21 15.24 3.89
N ASP A 121 13.99 15.44 2.83
CA ASP A 121 15.17 16.30 2.88
C ASP A 121 14.76 17.77 3.05
N GLU A 122 13.76 18.21 2.27
CA GLU A 122 13.23 19.56 2.36
C GLU A 122 12.48 19.79 3.68
N LEU A 123 11.66 18.82 4.10
CA LEU A 123 10.95 18.87 5.38
C LEU A 123 11.94 18.94 6.56
N SER A 124 12.96 18.07 6.57
CA SER A 124 13.99 18.04 7.60
C SER A 124 14.81 19.32 7.62
N ARG A 125 15.17 19.86 6.45
CA ARG A 125 15.89 21.13 6.33
C ARG A 125 15.08 22.29 6.90
N ARG A 126 13.78 22.37 6.58
CA ARG A 126 12.89 23.43 7.10
C ARG A 126 12.68 23.31 8.62
N ALA A 127 12.35 22.11 9.10
CA ALA A 127 12.13 21.86 10.53
C ALA A 127 13.42 22.11 11.33
N GLY A 128 14.54 21.58 10.87
CA GLY A 128 15.85 21.77 11.50
C GLY A 128 16.31 23.22 11.47
N GLY A 129 16.09 23.95 10.37
CA GLY A 129 16.40 25.38 10.26
C GLY A 129 15.57 26.23 11.21
N ALA A 130 14.27 25.97 11.31
CA ALA A 130 13.39 26.67 12.24
C ALA A 130 13.78 26.42 13.71
N ALA A 131 14.09 25.17 14.06
CA ALA A 131 14.55 24.82 15.40
C ALA A 131 15.92 25.45 15.73
N GLN A 132 16.86 25.45 14.78
CA GLN A 132 18.16 26.09 14.95
C GLN A 132 18.02 27.60 15.16
N TYR A 133 17.14 28.25 14.40
CA TYR A 133 16.86 29.67 14.54
C TYR A 133 16.27 30.00 15.92
N ALA A 134 15.27 29.22 16.36
CA ALA A 134 14.68 29.40 17.68
C ALA A 134 15.70 29.18 18.82
N ALA A 135 16.58 28.17 18.69
CA ALA A 135 17.65 27.92 19.65
C ALA A 135 18.62 29.11 19.73
N GLN A 136 19.03 29.66 18.59
CA GLN A 136 19.91 30.84 18.55
C GLN A 136 19.26 32.08 19.14
N GLN A 137 17.96 32.32 18.90
CA GLN A 137 17.23 33.41 19.55
C GLN A 137 17.18 33.26 21.07
N GLY A 138 17.10 32.03 21.57
CA GLY A 138 17.17 31.71 23.00
C GLY A 138 18.58 31.74 23.59
N GLY A 139 19.60 32.13 22.82
CA GLY A 139 21.00 32.16 23.26
C GLY A 139 21.70 30.80 23.28
N CYS A 140 21.09 29.75 22.73
CA CYS A 140 21.74 28.44 22.59
C CYS A 140 22.66 28.40 21.37
N THR A 141 23.91 27.98 21.58
CA THR A 141 24.94 27.87 20.53
C THR A 141 25.07 26.45 19.95
N VAL A 142 24.32 25.49 20.50
CA VAL A 142 24.34 24.09 20.04
C VAL A 142 23.62 23.94 18.70
N GLN A 143 24.17 23.08 17.83
CA GLN A 143 23.55 22.71 16.56
C GLN A 143 22.48 21.63 16.80
N VAL A 144 21.21 21.97 16.59
CA VAL A 144 20.06 21.07 16.82
C VAL A 144 19.39 20.61 15.53
N GLY A 145 19.65 21.26 14.39
CA GLY A 145 18.94 21.00 13.13
C GLY A 145 19.01 19.55 12.65
N GLY A 146 20.19 18.91 12.72
CA GLY A 146 20.35 17.50 12.34
C GLY A 146 19.63 16.53 13.26
N ALA A 147 19.62 16.79 14.57
CA ALA A 147 18.90 15.97 15.55
C ALA A 147 17.39 16.06 15.35
N VAL A 148 16.87 17.24 14.97
CA VAL A 148 15.45 17.44 14.66
C VAL A 148 15.04 16.67 13.41
N GLY A 149 15.86 16.68 12.35
CA GLY A 149 15.57 15.89 11.14
C GLY A 149 15.49 14.38 11.44
N MET A 150 16.45 13.85 12.21
CA MET A 150 16.41 12.44 12.65
C MET A 150 15.18 12.14 13.51
N ALA A 151 14.84 13.03 14.45
CA ALA A 151 13.69 12.87 15.33
C ALA A 151 12.37 12.88 14.53
N LEU A 152 12.26 13.76 13.53
CA LEU A 152 11.10 13.81 12.63
C LEU A 152 10.92 12.47 11.89
N HIS A 153 11.99 11.93 11.31
CA HIS A 153 11.95 10.63 10.62
C HIS A 153 11.47 9.52 11.55
N LYS A 154 12.10 9.38 12.72
CA LYS A 154 11.70 8.37 13.72
C LYS A 154 10.25 8.53 14.19
N ALA A 155 9.79 9.77 14.36
CA ALA A 155 8.42 10.06 14.77
C ALA A 155 7.41 9.65 13.70
N VAL A 156 7.70 9.92 12.42
CA VAL A 156 6.85 9.49 11.30
C VAL A 156 6.80 7.97 11.24
N ASP A 157 7.95 7.29 11.24
CA ASP A 157 8.00 5.83 11.21
C ASP A 157 7.21 5.22 12.37
N LYS A 158 7.42 5.74 13.59
CA LYS A 158 6.73 5.21 14.77
C LYS A 158 5.22 5.45 14.72
N GLN A 159 4.79 6.58 14.17
CA GLN A 159 3.37 6.87 14.01
C GLN A 159 2.72 5.93 12.99
N LEU A 160 3.41 5.62 11.89
CA LEU A 160 2.94 4.68 10.88
C LEU A 160 2.86 3.25 11.42
N GLU A 161 3.86 2.81 12.18
CA GLU A 161 3.82 1.53 12.90
C GLU A 161 2.62 1.48 13.84
N THR A 162 2.44 2.50 14.68
CA THR A 162 1.34 2.55 15.67
C THR A 162 -0.02 2.43 14.98
N ARG A 163 -0.23 3.12 13.87
CA ARG A 163 -1.48 3.03 13.09
C ARG A 163 -1.74 1.61 12.56
N LEU A 164 -0.70 0.89 12.11
CA LEU A 164 -0.84 -0.51 11.71
C LEU A 164 -1.18 -1.41 12.89
N GLN A 165 -0.55 -1.19 14.04
CA GLN A 165 -0.82 -1.95 15.26
C GLN A 165 -2.26 -1.75 15.74
N GLU A 166 -2.78 -0.52 15.69
CA GLU A 166 -4.17 -0.19 16.06
C GLU A 166 -5.22 -0.85 15.15
N ARG A 167 -4.85 -1.25 13.93
CA ARG A 167 -5.72 -1.93 12.95
C ARG A 167 -5.49 -3.44 12.88
N ASN A 168 -4.82 -4.00 13.87
CA ASN A 168 -4.48 -5.42 13.91
C ASN A 168 -4.93 -6.06 15.22
N GLU A 169 -5.92 -6.96 15.12
CA GLU A 169 -6.55 -7.61 16.27
C GLU A 169 -5.57 -8.44 17.11
N ALA A 170 -4.48 -8.93 16.51
CA ALA A 170 -3.46 -9.68 17.25
C ALA A 170 -2.74 -8.83 18.31
N HIS A 171 -2.57 -7.52 18.08
CA HIS A 171 -2.02 -6.61 19.10
C HIS A 171 -2.98 -6.44 20.29
N LEU A 172 -4.29 -6.51 20.07
CA LEU A 172 -5.27 -6.53 21.16
C LEU A 172 -5.12 -7.79 22.03
N LEU A 173 -4.85 -8.94 21.41
CA LEU A 173 -4.60 -10.20 22.13
C LEU A 173 -3.27 -10.17 22.91
N VAL A 174 -2.20 -9.63 22.31
CA VAL A 174 -0.93 -9.41 23.02
C VAL A 174 -1.15 -8.54 24.25
N HIS A 175 -1.85 -7.40 24.09
CA HIS A 175 -2.17 -6.53 25.21
C HIS A 175 -3.01 -7.24 26.28
N ARG A 176 -4.06 -7.98 25.87
CA ARG A 176 -4.92 -8.75 26.77
C ARG A 176 -4.15 -9.77 27.59
N TYR A 177 -3.17 -10.44 27.01
CA TYR A 177 -2.43 -11.51 27.66
C TYR A 177 -1.12 -11.07 28.31
N SER A 178 -0.69 -9.82 28.10
CA SER A 178 0.57 -9.22 28.56
C SER A 178 0.90 -9.55 30.03
N ALA A 179 -0.02 -9.27 30.95
CA ALA A 179 0.17 -9.53 32.38
C ALA A 179 0.43 -11.02 32.70
N SER A 180 -0.10 -11.94 31.88
CA SER A 180 0.02 -13.37 32.10
C SER A 180 1.22 -14.03 31.41
N MET A 181 1.85 -13.35 30.46
CA MET A 181 3.03 -13.82 29.72
C MET A 181 4.31 -13.04 30.05
N GLY A 182 4.20 -11.88 30.69
CA GLY A 182 5.31 -11.00 31.05
C GLY A 182 5.77 -10.09 29.90
N ASP A 183 6.30 -8.92 30.25
CA ASP A 183 6.63 -7.83 29.31
C ASP A 183 7.59 -8.26 28.20
N LYS A 184 8.57 -9.12 28.50
CA LYS A 184 9.53 -9.63 27.51
C LYS A 184 8.84 -10.44 26.42
N ASN A 185 7.93 -11.34 26.79
CA ASN A 185 7.19 -12.15 25.82
C ASN A 185 6.18 -11.29 25.05
N ALA A 186 5.51 -10.36 25.73
CA ALA A 186 4.58 -9.44 25.09
C ALA A 186 5.28 -8.58 24.01
N ALA A 187 6.46 -8.02 24.32
CA ALA A 187 7.25 -7.25 23.36
C ALA A 187 7.68 -8.11 22.15
N ARG A 188 8.22 -9.31 22.39
CA ARG A 188 8.62 -10.23 21.31
C ARG A 188 7.43 -10.68 20.45
N LEU A 189 6.28 -10.96 21.07
CA LEU A 189 5.06 -11.32 20.34
C LEU A 189 4.52 -10.14 19.54
N SER A 190 4.57 -8.92 20.06
CA SER A 190 4.21 -7.71 19.32
C SER A 190 5.02 -7.58 18.02
N GLU A 191 6.34 -7.75 18.09
CA GLU A 191 7.21 -7.72 16.91
C GLU A 191 6.89 -8.86 15.93
N GLN A 192 6.66 -10.07 16.44
CA GLN A 192 6.27 -11.22 15.62
C GLN A 192 4.91 -11.02 14.94
N VAL A 193 3.95 -10.40 15.63
CA VAL A 193 2.64 -10.04 15.08
C VAL A 193 2.79 -9.10 13.89
N ASP A 194 3.59 -8.04 14.02
CA ASP A 194 3.84 -7.09 12.93
C ASP A 194 4.42 -7.81 11.70
N ARG A 195 5.43 -8.67 11.92
CA ARG A 195 6.08 -9.45 10.85
C ARG A 195 5.13 -10.46 10.19
N LEU A 196 4.37 -11.22 10.96
CA LEU A 196 3.45 -12.25 10.44
C LEU A 196 2.26 -11.63 9.70
N SER A 197 1.72 -10.54 10.22
CA SER A 197 0.62 -9.82 9.56
C SER A 197 1.10 -9.21 8.25
N TYR A 198 2.31 -8.61 8.24
CA TYR A 198 2.89 -8.08 7.02
C TYR A 198 3.19 -9.17 5.99
N LEU A 199 3.78 -10.30 6.42
CA LEU A 199 4.03 -11.45 5.56
C LEU A 199 2.73 -11.95 4.91
N SER A 200 1.66 -12.10 5.71
CA SER A 200 0.36 -12.54 5.20
C SER A 200 -0.23 -11.56 4.20
N PHE A 201 -0.15 -10.25 4.49
CA PHE A 201 -0.54 -9.20 3.55
C PHE A 201 0.24 -9.26 2.24
N LEU A 202 1.57 -9.39 2.29
CA LEU A 202 2.41 -9.45 1.10
C LEU A 202 2.01 -10.61 0.17
N VAL A 203 1.86 -11.81 0.74
CA VAL A 203 1.58 -13.03 -0.02
C VAL A 203 0.18 -13.01 -0.62
N HIS A 204 -0.82 -12.53 0.11
CA HIS A 204 -2.22 -12.66 -0.29
C HIS A 204 -2.80 -11.41 -0.97
N ILE A 205 -2.21 -10.24 -0.76
CA ILE A 205 -2.76 -8.96 -1.23
C ILE A 205 -1.72 -8.15 -2.00
N GLY A 206 -0.64 -7.73 -1.34
CA GLY A 206 0.30 -6.74 -1.89
C GLY A 206 1.00 -7.20 -3.19
N ILE A 207 1.54 -8.42 -3.21
CA ILE A 207 2.19 -8.97 -4.41
C ILE A 207 1.16 -9.21 -5.54
N PRO A 208 -0.01 -9.87 -5.29
CA PRO A 208 -1.07 -9.98 -6.29
C PRO A 208 -1.57 -8.65 -6.86
N GLU A 209 -1.72 -7.62 -6.03
CA GLU A 209 -2.09 -6.28 -6.48
C GLU A 209 -1.05 -5.65 -7.37
N THR A 210 0.22 -5.73 -6.98
CA THR A 210 1.33 -5.20 -7.76
C THR A 210 1.39 -5.88 -9.14
N LYS A 211 1.16 -7.20 -9.20
CA LYS A 211 1.05 -7.93 -10.47
C LYS A 211 -0.12 -7.43 -11.32
N ARG A 212 -1.31 -7.26 -10.74
CA ARG A 212 -2.48 -6.72 -11.44
C ARG A 212 -2.22 -5.32 -11.99
N GLN A 213 -1.51 -4.48 -11.24
CA GLN A 213 -1.12 -3.14 -11.68
C GLN A 213 -0.16 -3.20 -12.89
N ILE A 214 0.86 -4.07 -12.84
CA ILE A 214 1.77 -4.28 -13.97
C ILE A 214 1.01 -4.74 -15.21
N ASP A 215 0.09 -5.70 -15.07
CA ASP A 215 -0.73 -6.19 -16.20
C ASP A 215 -1.60 -5.08 -16.79
N ALA A 216 -2.22 -4.25 -15.95
CA ALA A 216 -3.01 -3.11 -16.40
C ALA A 216 -2.14 -2.10 -17.16
N MET A 217 -0.96 -1.75 -16.64
CA MET A 217 -0.02 -0.85 -17.33
C MET A 217 0.47 -1.44 -18.66
N LEU A 218 0.74 -2.74 -18.73
CA LEU A 218 1.13 -3.41 -19.96
C LEU A 218 0.00 -3.41 -21.01
N ALA A 219 -1.26 -3.50 -20.58
CA ALA A 219 -2.42 -3.39 -21.47
C ALA A 219 -2.59 -1.97 -22.04
N GLU A 220 -2.10 -0.94 -21.35
CA GLU A 220 -2.14 0.46 -21.79
C GLU A 220 -0.99 0.83 -22.74
N ALA A 221 0.05 0.01 -22.84
CA ALA A 221 1.32 0.36 -23.49
C ALA A 221 1.18 0.87 -24.94
N GLU A 222 0.35 0.20 -25.76
CA GLU A 222 0.13 0.60 -27.16
C GLU A 222 -0.53 1.99 -27.26
N GLN A 223 -1.50 2.27 -26.39
CA GLN A 223 -2.18 3.58 -26.36
C GLN A 223 -1.25 4.67 -25.83
N ILE A 224 -0.31 4.34 -24.94
CA ILE A 224 0.72 5.27 -24.45
C ILE A 224 1.68 5.67 -25.56
N GLU A 225 2.15 4.71 -26.39
CA GLU A 225 3.00 5.01 -27.53
C GLU A 225 2.31 5.95 -28.52
N LYS A 226 1.04 5.67 -28.85
CA LYS A 226 0.23 6.54 -29.71
C LYS A 226 0.07 7.94 -29.11
N THR A 227 -0.17 8.03 -27.80
CA THR A 227 -0.32 9.32 -27.11
C THR A 227 0.97 10.14 -27.15
N ALA A 228 2.13 9.49 -27.02
CA ALA A 228 3.42 10.16 -27.17
C ALA A 228 3.59 10.72 -28.60
N ASP A 229 3.23 9.95 -29.62
CA ASP A 229 3.28 10.39 -31.02
C ASP A 229 2.34 11.55 -31.32
N ASP A 230 1.07 11.42 -30.91
CA ASP A 230 0.06 12.46 -31.08
C ASP A 230 0.47 13.76 -30.37
N PHE A 231 1.08 13.66 -29.19
CA PHE A 231 1.58 14.82 -28.45
C PHE A 231 2.73 15.51 -29.19
N ILE A 232 3.73 14.76 -29.67
CA ILE A 232 4.86 15.31 -30.43
C ILE A 232 4.36 16.01 -31.70
N ALA A 233 3.41 15.39 -32.42
CA ALA A 233 2.83 15.97 -33.63
C ALA A 233 2.05 17.27 -33.35
N LYS A 234 1.23 17.29 -32.28
CA LYS A 234 0.47 18.47 -31.86
C LYS A 234 1.37 19.63 -31.44
N GLU A 235 2.39 19.35 -30.64
CA GLU A 235 3.35 20.38 -30.20
C GLU A 235 4.18 20.91 -31.37
N THR A 236 4.60 20.04 -32.30
CA THR A 236 5.29 20.48 -33.53
C THR A 236 4.39 21.35 -34.40
N SER A 237 3.10 21.04 -34.50
CA SER A 237 2.13 21.86 -35.22
C SER A 237 1.91 23.21 -34.51
N TYR A 238 1.79 23.20 -33.18
CA TYR A 238 1.66 24.41 -32.35
C TYR A 238 2.82 25.38 -32.57
N GLN A 239 4.05 24.87 -32.74
CA GLN A 239 5.23 25.71 -33.03
C GLN A 239 5.15 26.44 -34.40
N GLN A 240 4.42 25.88 -35.36
CA GLN A 240 4.26 26.43 -36.71
C GLN A 240 3.09 27.40 -36.85
N GLU A 241 2.23 27.51 -35.84
CA GLU A 241 1.09 28.42 -35.86
C GLU A 241 1.52 29.89 -35.97
N ALA A 242 0.77 30.67 -36.75
CA ALA A 242 0.99 32.10 -36.88
C ALA A 242 0.73 32.82 -35.54
N GLY A 243 1.56 33.81 -35.21
CA GLY A 243 1.42 34.61 -33.99
C GLY A 243 2.05 34.02 -32.73
N ARG A 244 2.73 32.86 -32.82
CA ARG A 244 3.47 32.28 -31.69
C ARG A 244 4.76 33.02 -31.40
N THR A 245 4.97 33.35 -30.14
CA THR A 245 6.18 33.98 -29.63
C THR A 245 7.35 32.99 -29.57
N ASP A 246 8.59 33.50 -29.60
CA ASP A 246 9.78 32.65 -29.48
C ASP A 246 9.81 31.88 -28.15
N LYS A 247 9.33 32.49 -27.06
CA LYS A 247 9.23 31.85 -25.74
C LYS A 247 8.23 30.69 -25.72
N GLU A 248 7.09 30.82 -26.40
CA GLU A 248 6.12 29.72 -26.52
C GLU A 248 6.69 28.55 -27.33
N LYS A 249 7.42 28.85 -28.41
CA LYS A 249 8.09 27.84 -29.23
C LYS A 249 9.18 27.13 -28.44
N GLU A 250 10.01 27.86 -27.71
CA GLU A 250 11.06 27.28 -26.85
C GLU A 250 10.47 26.36 -25.77
N ALA A 251 9.39 26.79 -25.10
CA ALA A 251 8.70 25.96 -24.13
C ALA A 251 8.10 24.68 -24.76
N SER A 252 7.58 24.78 -25.98
CA SER A 252 7.07 23.63 -26.74
C SER A 252 8.20 22.66 -27.12
N VAL A 253 9.36 23.15 -27.56
CA VAL A 253 10.56 22.33 -27.81
C VAL A 253 10.97 21.55 -26.55
N GLY A 254 10.94 22.20 -25.39
CA GLY A 254 11.19 21.53 -24.10
C GLY A 254 10.20 20.39 -23.82
N ARG A 255 8.90 20.60 -24.06
CA ARG A 255 7.87 19.56 -23.90
C ARG A 255 8.05 18.39 -24.88
N VAL A 256 8.36 18.68 -26.15
CA VAL A 256 8.64 17.65 -27.17
C VAL A 256 9.84 16.81 -26.77
N LYS A 257 10.94 17.45 -26.31
CA LYS A 257 12.13 16.75 -25.86
C LYS A 257 11.84 15.79 -24.71
N LEU A 258 11.11 16.23 -23.68
CA LEU A 258 10.70 15.38 -22.57
C LEU A 258 9.89 14.16 -23.04
N MET A 259 8.94 14.37 -23.97
CA MET A 259 8.16 13.27 -24.53
C MET A 259 9.02 12.32 -25.37
N GLN A 260 9.97 12.81 -26.15
CA GLN A 260 10.89 11.99 -26.94
C GLN A 260 11.79 11.13 -26.04
N GLU A 261 12.31 11.68 -24.94
CA GLU A 261 13.09 10.95 -23.94
C GLU A 261 12.26 9.85 -23.28
N ALA A 262 11.01 10.13 -22.91
CA ALA A 262 10.10 9.12 -22.39
C ALA A 262 9.81 8.04 -23.45
N LYS A 263 9.46 8.44 -24.67
CA LYS A 263 9.13 7.55 -25.79
C LYS A 263 10.27 6.57 -26.10
N ALA A 264 11.51 7.05 -26.09
CA ALA A 264 12.69 6.22 -26.31
C ALA A 264 12.84 5.06 -25.30
N LYS A 265 12.27 5.20 -24.10
CA LYS A 265 12.31 4.16 -23.06
C LYS A 265 11.14 3.17 -23.13
N ILE A 266 9.97 3.60 -23.62
CA ILE A 266 8.70 2.83 -23.53
C ILE A 266 8.89 1.38 -23.99
N ALA A 267 9.28 1.17 -25.24
CA ALA A 267 9.38 -0.17 -25.83
C ALA A 267 10.28 -1.11 -24.99
N SER A 268 11.46 -0.63 -24.57
CA SER A 268 12.39 -1.42 -23.76
C SER A 268 11.84 -1.76 -22.37
N LYS A 269 11.14 -0.83 -21.71
CA LYS A 269 10.57 -1.05 -20.37
C LYS A 269 9.33 -1.93 -20.42
N VAL A 270 8.51 -1.80 -21.47
CA VAL A 270 7.37 -2.67 -21.75
C VAL A 270 7.83 -4.10 -21.99
N GLU A 271 8.83 -4.31 -22.84
CA GLU A 271 9.34 -5.65 -23.13
C GLU A 271 9.92 -6.30 -21.88
N ALA A 272 10.81 -5.59 -21.16
CA ALA A 272 11.39 -6.10 -19.91
C ALA A 272 10.32 -6.44 -18.85
N SER A 273 9.24 -5.66 -18.77
CA SER A 273 8.15 -5.90 -17.83
C SER A 273 7.25 -7.05 -18.28
N ARG A 274 7.02 -7.21 -19.59
CA ARG A 274 6.29 -8.35 -20.16
C ARG A 274 7.01 -9.66 -19.91
N THR A 275 8.33 -9.72 -20.15
CA THR A 275 9.15 -10.89 -19.82
C THR A 275 9.08 -11.21 -18.32
N ALA A 276 9.22 -10.21 -17.46
CA ALA A 276 9.14 -10.41 -16.01
C ALA A 276 7.75 -10.91 -15.58
N ALA A 277 6.68 -10.33 -16.12
CA ALA A 277 5.30 -10.67 -15.78
C ALA A 277 4.93 -12.13 -16.09
N GLN A 278 5.53 -12.72 -17.13
CA GLN A 278 5.35 -14.14 -17.46
C GLN A 278 5.81 -15.06 -16.31
N GLN A 279 6.86 -14.68 -15.58
CA GLN A 279 7.42 -15.46 -14.48
C GLN A 279 6.79 -15.14 -13.12
N MET A 280 6.11 -13.99 -13.00
CA MET A 280 5.56 -13.53 -11.73
C MET A 280 4.47 -14.46 -11.18
N THR A 281 3.61 -15.02 -12.02
CA THR A 281 2.56 -15.95 -11.58
C THR A 281 3.14 -17.19 -10.91
N GLU A 282 4.14 -17.82 -11.54
CA GLU A 282 4.79 -19.00 -10.95
C GLU A 282 5.54 -18.66 -9.66
N ARG A 283 6.18 -17.48 -9.61
CA ARG A 283 6.84 -16.96 -8.41
C ARG A 283 5.86 -16.77 -7.26
N MET A 284 4.69 -16.18 -7.54
CA MET A 284 3.60 -16.01 -6.57
C MET A 284 3.11 -17.35 -6.03
N GLU A 285 2.88 -18.34 -6.90
CA GLU A 285 2.45 -19.68 -6.46
C GLU A 285 3.52 -20.38 -5.61
N ARG A 286 4.80 -20.29 -6.00
CA ARG A 286 5.91 -20.83 -5.19
C ARG A 286 6.01 -20.15 -3.83
N LEU A 287 5.88 -18.83 -3.78
CA LEU A 287 5.89 -18.07 -2.53
C LEU A 287 4.73 -18.46 -1.64
N ARG A 288 3.51 -18.55 -2.19
CA ARG A 288 2.31 -18.97 -1.46
C ARG A 288 2.46 -20.37 -0.87
N LYS A 289 2.94 -21.34 -1.67
CA LYS A 289 3.20 -22.70 -1.18
C LYS A 289 4.22 -22.70 -0.04
N THR A 290 5.33 -21.96 -0.21
CA THR A 290 6.36 -21.84 0.84
C THR A 290 5.79 -21.20 2.10
N TYR A 291 4.94 -20.18 1.96
CA TYR A 291 4.24 -19.55 3.06
C TYR A 291 3.34 -20.54 3.82
N GLU A 292 2.49 -21.28 3.10
CA GLU A 292 1.58 -22.27 3.69
C GLU A 292 2.37 -23.35 4.46
N GLU A 293 3.45 -23.87 3.88
CA GLU A 293 4.32 -24.86 4.52
C GLU A 293 4.99 -24.31 5.80
N ARG A 294 5.54 -23.10 5.75
CA ARG A 294 6.27 -22.50 6.88
C ARG A 294 5.35 -22.07 8.02
N VAL A 295 4.19 -21.52 7.69
CA VAL A 295 3.17 -21.12 8.67
C VAL A 295 2.59 -22.36 9.35
N GLU A 296 2.31 -23.43 8.62
CA GLU A 296 1.82 -24.66 9.24
C GLU A 296 2.89 -25.33 10.10
N ALA A 297 4.16 -25.30 9.69
CA ALA A 297 5.27 -25.75 10.52
C ALA A 297 5.38 -24.93 11.83
N LEU A 298 5.20 -23.61 11.77
CA LEU A 298 5.17 -22.73 12.94
C LEU A 298 4.05 -23.12 13.90
N ARG A 299 2.82 -23.25 13.40
CA ARG A 299 1.65 -23.67 14.18
C ARG A 299 1.89 -25.00 14.87
N ASN A 300 2.46 -25.97 14.14
CA ASN A 300 2.76 -27.28 14.69
C ASN A 300 3.84 -27.26 15.76
N ASP A 301 4.91 -26.47 15.61
CA ASP A 301 5.92 -26.30 16.68
C ASP A 301 5.28 -25.70 17.95
N ILE A 302 4.43 -24.68 17.80
CA ILE A 302 3.71 -24.06 18.93
C ILE A 302 2.81 -25.09 19.62
N ARG A 303 2.01 -25.86 18.88
CA ARG A 303 1.12 -26.90 19.43
C ARG A 303 1.91 -27.99 20.16
N GLN A 304 3.02 -28.45 19.58
CA GLN A 304 3.88 -29.47 20.21
C GLN A 304 4.51 -28.98 21.51
N ARG A 305 4.87 -27.69 21.60
CA ARG A 305 5.38 -27.08 22.83
C ARG A 305 4.31 -26.94 23.90
N GLY A 306 3.06 -26.68 23.50
CA GLY A 306 1.92 -26.61 24.43
C GLY A 306 1.43 -27.95 24.96
N ALA A 307 1.77 -29.06 24.29
CA ALA A 307 1.42 -30.42 24.73
C ALA A 307 2.44 -31.04 25.71
N LYS A 308 3.58 -30.37 25.93
CA LYS A 308 4.63 -30.78 26.88
C LYS A 308 4.47 -30.03 28.20
#